data_AF-A0A8J2KCK2-F1
#
_entry.id   AF-A0A8J2KCK2-F1
#
_cell.length_a   1.000
_cell.length_b   1.000
_cell.length_c   1.000
_cell.angle_alpha   90.00
_cell.angle_beta   90.00
_cell.angle_gamma   90.00
#
_symmetry.space_group_name_H-M   'P 1'
#
loop_
_entity.id
_entity.type
_entity.pdbx_description
1 polymer ?
#
loop_
_entity_poly.entity_id
_entity_poly.type
_entity_poly.pdbx_seq_one_letter_code
_entity_poly.pdbx_strand_id
1 'polypeptide(L)'
;MKCGVFFVISGFVLQTVSSLNCSAIVAIENEGILHYLARVNFPAPFEHKGQWHLTMETDVPYTFLGGWDVWVNASEDAGRAILTSRQEDLHILQNDTISFRFRISWFTNEPKPEVISLTWENATICKTATETGRKVRTVWRHEDNFL
;
A
#
# COMPACT_ATOMS: atom_id res chain seq x y z
N MET A 1 50.62 27.48 -25.16
CA MET A 1 49.19 27.74 -24.91
C MET A 1 48.49 26.40 -24.76
N LYS A 2 48.04 26.06 -23.55
CA LYS A 2 47.33 24.80 -23.23
C LYS A 2 45.82 25.11 -23.20
N CYS A 3 45.03 24.56 -24.12
CA CYS A 3 43.57 24.61 -24.03
C CYS A 3 43.08 23.38 -23.25
N GLY A 4 42.29 23.66 -22.22
CA GLY A 4 41.82 22.71 -21.23
C GLY A 4 40.70 21.79 -21.73
N VAL A 5 40.69 20.62 -21.13
CA VAL A 5 39.70 19.55 -21.25
C VAL A 5 38.38 19.99 -20.59
N PHE A 6 37.26 19.91 -21.31
CA PHE A 6 35.92 20.04 -20.74
C PHE A 6 35.36 18.64 -20.45
N PHE A 7 35.27 18.28 -19.16
CA PHE A 7 34.49 17.13 -18.70
C PHE A 7 33.06 17.60 -18.42
N VAL A 8 32.10 17.12 -19.22
CA VAL A 8 30.67 17.27 -18.92
C VAL A 8 30.28 16.14 -17.97
N ILE A 9 30.18 16.44 -16.69
CA ILE A 9 29.62 15.51 -15.70
C ILE A 9 28.10 15.57 -15.85
N SER A 10 27.55 14.63 -16.61
CA SER A 10 26.11 14.40 -16.69
C SER A 10 25.62 13.95 -15.31
N GLY A 11 24.98 14.86 -14.58
CA GLY A 11 24.36 14.59 -13.29
C GLY A 11 23.12 13.72 -13.47
N PHE A 12 23.30 12.41 -13.38
CA PHE A 12 22.20 11.46 -13.23
C PHE A 12 21.61 11.64 -11.84
N VAL A 13 20.50 12.38 -11.72
CA VAL A 13 19.74 12.48 -10.46
C VAL A 13 19.05 11.13 -10.27
N LEU A 14 19.69 10.22 -9.54
CA LEU A 14 19.02 9.06 -8.96
C LEU A 14 17.99 9.59 -7.95
N GLN A 15 16.75 9.75 -8.39
CA GLN A 15 15.64 9.91 -7.46
C GLN A 15 15.48 8.57 -6.72
N THR A 16 16.01 8.51 -5.50
CA THR A 16 15.71 7.43 -4.57
C THR A 16 14.21 7.47 -4.31
N VAL A 17 13.49 6.49 -4.83
CA VAL A 17 12.10 6.22 -4.45
C VAL A 17 12.14 5.76 -2.99
N SER A 18 12.13 6.73 -2.07
CA SER A 18 11.91 6.44 -0.66
C SER A 18 10.45 6.00 -0.55
N SER A 19 10.22 4.73 -0.25
CA SER A 19 8.88 4.20 -0.03
C SER A 19 8.13 5.10 0.94
N LEU A 20 7.02 5.69 0.50
CA LEU A 20 6.22 6.57 1.34
C LEU A 20 5.55 5.75 2.44
N ASN A 21 5.21 6.40 3.55
CA ASN A 21 4.34 5.79 4.55
C ASN A 21 2.96 5.58 3.92
N CYS A 22 2.34 4.41 4.10
CA CYS A 22 1.07 4.11 3.45
C CYS A 22 -0.07 5.03 3.88
N SER A 23 0.00 5.63 5.07
CA SER A 23 -0.97 6.66 5.52
C SER A 23 -0.98 7.93 4.66
N ALA A 24 0.08 8.22 3.91
CA ALA A 24 0.12 9.34 2.97
C ALA A 24 -0.51 9.01 1.60
N ILE A 25 -0.62 7.72 1.27
CA ILE A 25 -1.12 7.22 -0.02
C ILE A 25 -2.57 6.73 0.09
N VAL A 26 -2.94 6.19 1.25
CA VAL A 26 -4.25 5.63 1.56
C VAL A 26 -4.98 6.55 2.52
N ALA A 27 -5.94 7.31 2.00
CA ALA A 27 -6.78 8.20 2.79
C ALA A 27 -8.12 7.53 3.11
N ILE A 28 -8.46 7.42 4.39
CA ILE A 28 -9.79 6.95 4.80
C ILE A 28 -10.80 8.07 4.52
N GLU A 29 -11.77 7.82 3.63
CA GLU A 29 -12.82 8.78 3.27
C GLU A 29 -14.02 8.71 4.21
N ASN A 30 -14.37 7.49 4.62
CA ASN A 30 -15.53 7.23 5.47
C ASN A 30 -15.30 5.98 6.33
N GLU A 31 -15.63 6.07 7.61
CA GLU A 31 -15.50 4.99 8.59
C GLU A 31 -16.88 4.63 9.16
N GLY A 32 -17.18 3.34 9.19
CA GLY A 32 -18.31 2.74 9.90
C GLY A 32 -17.81 1.85 11.04
N ILE A 33 -18.74 1.20 11.75
CA ILE A 33 -18.39 0.47 12.99
C ILE A 33 -17.38 -0.66 12.75
N LEU A 34 -17.43 -1.33 11.59
CA LEU A 34 -16.55 -2.46 11.22
C LEU A 34 -16.17 -2.46 9.75
N HIS A 35 -16.15 -1.29 9.13
CA HIS A 35 -15.73 -1.14 7.75
C HIS A 35 -15.23 0.28 7.49
N TYR A 36 -14.40 0.45 6.47
CA TYR A 36 -14.07 1.77 5.96
C TYR A 36 -14.00 1.78 4.44
N LEU A 37 -14.27 2.96 3.88
CA LEU A 37 -13.98 3.31 2.50
C LEU A 37 -12.70 4.13 2.49
N ALA A 38 -11.73 3.72 1.68
CA ALA A 38 -10.48 4.44 1.49
C ALA A 38 -10.27 4.79 0.01
N ARG A 39 -9.59 5.92 -0.21
CA ARG A 39 -9.04 6.35 -1.50
C ARG A 39 -7.55 6.11 -1.51
N VAL A 40 -7.08 5.50 -2.58
CA VAL A 40 -5.66 5.39 -2.89
C VAL A 40 -5.31 6.41 -3.95
N ASN A 41 -4.18 7.10 -3.76
CA ASN A 41 -3.67 8.05 -4.74
C ASN A 41 -2.14 8.09 -4.76
N PHE A 42 -1.53 7.84 -5.91
CA PHE A 42 -0.08 7.94 -6.08
C PHE A 42 0.32 8.26 -7.52
N PRO A 43 1.48 8.93 -7.74
CA PRO A 43 2.04 9.12 -9.06
C PRO A 43 2.64 7.81 -9.59
N ALA A 44 2.38 7.49 -10.86
CA ALA A 44 2.93 6.31 -11.52
C ALA A 44 4.46 6.41 -11.59
N PRO A 45 5.22 5.44 -11.05
CA PRO A 45 6.68 5.51 -11.01
C PRO A 45 7.34 5.38 -12.39
N PHE A 46 6.64 4.79 -13.36
CA PHE A 46 7.09 4.59 -14.74
C PHE A 46 5.89 4.48 -15.70
N GLU A 47 6.15 4.52 -17.00
CA GLU A 47 5.13 4.35 -18.04
C GLU A 47 4.61 2.91 -18.08
N HIS A 48 3.29 2.73 -18.15
CA HIS A 48 2.63 1.43 -18.26
C HIS A 48 1.59 1.42 -19.38
N LYS A 49 1.47 0.27 -20.04
CA LYS A 49 0.49 0.04 -21.11
C LYS A 49 -0.31 -1.22 -20.83
N GLY A 50 -1.62 -1.11 -21.01
CA GLY A 50 -2.57 -2.17 -20.78
C GLY A 50 -3.09 -2.20 -19.33
N GLN A 51 -3.70 -3.33 -18.98
CA GLN A 51 -4.20 -3.58 -17.64
C GLN A 51 -3.04 -3.59 -16.64
N TRP A 52 -3.24 -3.03 -15.45
CA TRP A 52 -2.25 -3.06 -14.37
C TRP A 52 -2.75 -3.84 -13.16
N HIS A 53 -1.81 -4.31 -12.35
CA HIS A 53 -2.02 -5.02 -11.10
C HIS A 53 -1.38 -4.28 -9.92
N LEU A 54 -2.07 -4.32 -8.79
CA LEU A 54 -1.57 -3.79 -7.53
C LEU A 54 -1.75 -4.84 -6.43
N THR A 55 -0.67 -5.15 -5.74
CA THR A 55 -0.71 -5.97 -4.51
C THR A 55 -0.89 -5.04 -3.32
N MET A 56 -1.92 -5.29 -2.52
CA MET A 56 -2.20 -4.60 -1.27
C MET A 56 -2.04 -5.57 -0.11
N GLU A 57 -1.33 -5.15 0.94
CA GLU A 57 -1.19 -5.90 2.18
C GLU A 57 -1.63 -5.05 3.38
N THR A 58 -2.29 -5.70 4.33
CA THR A 58 -2.69 -5.13 5.61
C THR A 58 -2.01 -5.86 6.77
N ASP A 59 -1.99 -5.23 7.93
CA ASP A 59 -1.43 -5.79 9.17
C ASP A 59 -2.27 -6.93 9.77
N VAL A 60 -3.58 -6.94 9.54
CA VAL A 60 -4.51 -8.00 9.94
C VAL A 60 -5.45 -8.42 8.81
N PRO A 61 -6.10 -9.60 8.92
CA PRO A 61 -7.09 -10.04 7.94
C PRO A 61 -8.26 -9.05 7.79
N TYR A 62 -8.90 -9.10 6.62
CA TYR A 62 -10.08 -8.31 6.31
C TYR A 62 -10.95 -9.03 5.29
N THR A 63 -12.17 -8.54 5.11
CA THR A 63 -13.05 -8.93 4.01
C THR A 63 -13.13 -7.77 3.02
N PHE A 64 -12.85 -8.05 1.76
CA PHE A 64 -13.02 -7.06 0.70
C PHE A 64 -14.50 -6.93 0.33
N LEU A 65 -15.06 -5.72 0.46
CA LEU A 65 -16.48 -5.46 0.19
C LEU A 65 -16.72 -4.86 -1.20
N GLY A 66 -15.75 -4.17 -1.79
CA GLY A 66 -15.91 -3.57 -3.11
C GLY A 66 -14.80 -2.60 -3.48
N GLY A 67 -14.57 -2.48 -4.79
CA GLY A 67 -13.58 -1.58 -5.39
C GLY A 67 -14.24 -0.71 -6.46
N TRP A 68 -13.78 0.53 -6.59
CA TRP A 68 -14.13 1.44 -7.67
C TRP A 68 -12.90 1.63 -8.53
N ASP A 69 -13.08 1.53 -9.85
CA ASP A 69 -12.01 1.62 -10.86
C ASP A 69 -11.02 0.42 -10.85
N VAL A 70 -11.20 -0.50 -9.91
CA VAL A 70 -10.47 -1.77 -9.81
C VAL A 70 -11.39 -3.00 -9.69
N TRP A 71 -10.88 -4.14 -10.12
CA TRP A 71 -11.34 -5.48 -9.80
C TRP A 71 -10.46 -6.08 -8.70
N VAL A 72 -11.00 -7.04 -7.95
CA VAL A 72 -10.23 -7.84 -6.98
C VAL A 72 -10.18 -9.25 -7.48
N ASN A 73 -8.99 -9.71 -7.81
CA ASN A 73 -8.78 -11.02 -8.42
C ASN A 73 -8.58 -12.12 -7.39
N ALA A 74 -8.01 -11.77 -6.23
CA ALA A 74 -7.84 -12.68 -5.10
C ALA A 74 -7.78 -11.86 -3.80
N SER A 75 -8.55 -12.25 -2.80
CA SER A 75 -8.29 -11.96 -1.39
C SER A 75 -7.75 -13.26 -0.84
N GLU A 76 -6.42 -13.43 -0.85
CA GLU A 76 -5.86 -14.60 -0.18
C GLU A 76 -6.09 -14.43 1.32
N ASP A 77 -6.64 -15.45 1.96
CA ASP A 77 -6.77 -15.50 3.41
C ASP A 77 -5.44 -15.04 4.04
N ALA A 78 -5.50 -14.08 4.98
CA ALA A 78 -4.37 -13.43 5.70
C ALA A 78 -3.95 -12.00 5.27
N GLY A 79 -4.86 -11.16 4.77
CA GLY A 79 -4.63 -9.71 4.70
C GLY A 79 -3.90 -9.25 3.43
N ARG A 80 -3.97 -10.02 2.35
CA ARG A 80 -3.39 -9.66 1.05
C ARG A 80 -4.44 -9.71 -0.06
N ALA A 81 -4.44 -8.71 -0.94
CA ALA A 81 -5.27 -8.70 -2.15
C ALA A 81 -4.49 -8.30 -3.39
N ILE A 82 -4.89 -8.86 -4.53
CA ILE A 82 -4.46 -8.39 -5.86
C ILE A 82 -5.62 -7.62 -6.47
N LEU A 83 -5.40 -6.32 -6.65
CA LEU A 83 -6.27 -5.39 -7.35
C LEU A 83 -5.83 -5.28 -8.81
N THR A 84 -6.77 -5.07 -9.70
CA THR A 84 -6.50 -4.96 -11.14
C THR A 84 -7.30 -3.84 -11.74
N SER A 85 -6.74 -3.05 -12.65
CA SER A 85 -7.49 -1.98 -13.31
C SER A 85 -8.71 -2.52 -14.06
N ARG A 86 -9.83 -1.80 -13.96
CA ARG A 86 -11.02 -2.13 -14.76
C ARG A 86 -10.83 -1.86 -16.26
N GLN A 87 -10.00 -0.90 -16.60
CA GLN A 87 -9.68 -0.58 -17.98
C GLN A 87 -8.52 -1.46 -18.45
N GLU A 88 -8.71 -2.07 -19.63
CA GLU A 88 -7.76 -3.02 -20.22
C GLU A 88 -6.73 -2.34 -21.13
N ASP A 89 -7.09 -1.22 -21.77
CA ASP A 89 -6.24 -0.47 -22.72
C ASP A 89 -5.82 0.89 -22.15
N LEU A 90 -5.24 0.90 -20.95
CA LEU A 90 -4.68 2.11 -20.36
C LEU A 90 -3.32 2.43 -20.95
N HIS A 91 -3.04 3.72 -21.15
CA HIS A 91 -1.69 4.23 -21.32
C HIS A 91 -1.44 5.24 -20.21
N ILE A 92 -0.61 4.85 -19.24
CA ILE A 92 -0.27 5.66 -18.07
C ILE A 92 1.16 6.14 -18.27
N LEU A 93 1.37 7.46 -18.29
CA LEU A 93 2.70 8.05 -18.34
C LEU A 93 3.32 8.11 -16.95
N GLN A 94 4.64 8.20 -16.89
CA GLN A 94 5.33 8.46 -15.62
C GLN A 94 4.80 9.76 -14.98
N ASN A 95 4.54 9.71 -13.68
CA ASN A 95 3.92 10.76 -12.87
C ASN A 95 2.43 11.02 -13.13
N ASP A 96 1.78 10.29 -14.04
CA ASP A 96 0.32 10.29 -14.09
C ASP A 96 -0.23 9.79 -12.76
N THR A 97 -1.37 10.34 -12.37
CA THR A 97 -1.98 10.02 -11.08
C THR A 97 -2.84 8.78 -11.20
N ILE A 98 -2.47 7.73 -10.47
CA ILE A 98 -3.30 6.53 -10.30
C ILE A 98 -4.18 6.74 -9.06
N SER A 99 -5.50 6.70 -9.25
CA SER A 99 -6.45 6.80 -8.15
C SER A 99 -7.57 5.78 -8.28
N PHE A 100 -7.91 5.17 -7.15
CA PHE A 100 -9.04 4.25 -7.02
C PHE A 100 -9.55 4.27 -5.58
N ARG A 101 -10.69 3.61 -5.35
CA ARG A 101 -11.24 3.44 -4.00
C ARG A 101 -11.50 1.98 -3.71
N PHE A 102 -11.43 1.63 -2.43
CA PHE A 102 -11.78 0.30 -1.95
C PHE A 102 -12.51 0.39 -0.62
N ARG A 103 -13.32 -0.62 -0.35
CA ARG A 103 -14.01 -0.80 0.93
C ARG A 103 -13.68 -2.18 1.48
N ILE A 104 -13.27 -2.21 2.75
CA ILE A 104 -13.04 -3.45 3.51
C ILE A 104 -13.81 -3.43 4.82
N SER A 105 -14.03 -4.62 5.38
CA SER A 105 -14.55 -4.84 6.74
C SER A 105 -13.66 -5.79 7.53
N TRP A 106 -13.83 -5.76 8.86
CA TRP A 106 -13.11 -6.65 9.80
C TRP A 106 -14.05 -7.13 10.91
N PHE A 107 -13.58 -8.05 11.74
CA PHE A 107 -14.39 -8.62 12.84
C PHE A 107 -14.31 -7.77 14.11
N THR A 108 -15.38 -7.79 14.93
CA THR A 108 -15.53 -6.95 16.14
C THR A 108 -14.41 -7.06 17.18
N ASN A 109 -13.64 -8.16 17.15
CA ASN A 109 -12.55 -8.42 18.10
C ASN A 109 -11.16 -8.34 17.45
N GLU A 110 -11.08 -7.91 16.19
CA GLU A 110 -9.83 -7.66 15.47
C GLU A 110 -9.55 -6.15 15.41
N PRO A 111 -8.27 -5.74 15.39
CA PRO A 111 -7.96 -4.33 15.17
C PRO A 111 -8.43 -3.91 13.77
N LYS A 112 -8.65 -2.60 13.60
CA LYS A 112 -8.95 -2.04 12.28
C LYS A 112 -7.76 -2.33 11.34
N PRO A 113 -7.97 -2.94 10.15
CA PRO A 113 -6.89 -3.25 9.24
C PRO A 113 -6.25 -1.98 8.68
N GLU A 114 -4.94 -1.85 8.83
CA GLU A 114 -4.14 -0.78 8.26
C GLU A 114 -3.38 -1.30 7.04
N VAL A 115 -3.40 -0.54 5.95
CA VAL A 115 -2.59 -0.86 4.77
C VAL A 115 -1.12 -0.62 5.11
N ILE A 116 -0.31 -1.68 5.03
CA ILE A 116 1.11 -1.66 5.34
C ILE A 116 1.99 -1.72 4.10
N SER A 117 1.44 -2.14 2.96
CA SER A 117 2.19 -2.19 1.69
C SER A 117 1.26 -2.03 0.49
N LEU A 118 1.73 -1.26 -0.49
CA LEU A 118 1.16 -1.21 -1.84
C LEU A 118 2.29 -1.38 -2.85
N THR A 119 2.18 -2.40 -3.69
CA THR A 119 3.12 -2.67 -4.78
C THR A 119 2.35 -2.63 -6.10
N TRP A 120 2.64 -1.65 -6.93
CA TRP A 120 2.07 -1.54 -8.27
C TRP A 120 3.04 -2.16 -9.27
N GLU A 121 2.60 -3.21 -9.98
CA GLU A 121 3.45 -4.07 -10.79
C GLU A 121 4.66 -4.59 -9.98
N ASN A 122 5.83 -4.03 -10.21
CA ASN A 122 7.09 -4.34 -9.55
C ASN A 122 7.63 -3.18 -8.69
N ALA A 123 6.91 -2.07 -8.58
CA ALA A 123 7.30 -0.89 -7.81
C ALA A 123 6.55 -0.81 -6.47
N THR A 124 7.31 -0.78 -5.38
CA THR A 124 6.78 -0.47 -4.05
C THR A 124 6.41 1.00 -3.98
N ILE A 125 5.11 1.28 -3.88
CA ILE A 125 4.56 2.63 -3.76
C ILE A 125 4.68 3.12 -2.32
N CYS A 126 4.27 2.27 -1.38
CA CYS A 126 4.35 2.55 0.04
C CYS A 126 4.69 1.28 0.81
N LYS A 127 5.40 1.46 1.92
CA LYS A 127 5.61 0.41 2.89
C LYS A 127 5.73 1.03 4.28
N THR A 128 4.83 0.65 5.17
CA THR A 128 4.93 1.00 6.59
C THR A 128 5.93 0.03 7.22
N ALA A 129 6.90 0.56 7.97
CA ALA A 129 7.74 -0.29 8.81
C ALA A 129 6.84 -0.95 9.85
N THR A 130 6.46 -2.21 9.62
CA THR A 130 5.83 -3.03 10.65
C THR A 130 6.83 -3.08 11.81
N GLU A 131 6.50 -2.47 12.94
CA GLU A 131 7.24 -2.68 14.17
C GLU A 131 7.19 -4.17 14.50
N THR A 132 8.22 -4.91 14.09
CA THR A 132 8.57 -6.23 14.61
C THR A 132 8.98 -6.06 16.08
N GLY A 133 8.02 -5.74 16.95
CA GLY A 133 8.35 -5.23 18.27
C GLY A 133 7.22 -5.01 19.25
N ARG A 134 5.94 -5.27 18.91
CA ARG A 134 4.93 -5.40 19.97
C ARG A 134 5.20 -6.72 20.68
N LYS A 135 6.09 -6.66 21.69
CA LYS A 135 6.20 -7.66 22.76
C LYS A 135 4.79 -8.14 23.05
N VAL A 136 4.54 -9.41 22.78
CA VAL A 136 3.48 -10.16 23.45
C VAL A 136 3.69 -9.81 24.91
N ARG A 137 2.85 -8.93 25.45
CA ARG A 137 2.76 -8.74 26.89
C ARG A 137 2.20 -10.07 27.33
N THR A 138 3.08 -11.02 27.64
CA THR A 138 2.75 -12.17 28.46
C THR A 138 2.11 -11.54 29.68
N VAL A 139 0.78 -11.52 29.71
CA VAL A 139 0.04 -11.27 30.92
C VAL A 139 0.43 -12.47 31.77
N TRP A 140 1.44 -12.30 32.61
CA TRP A 140 1.65 -13.18 33.73
C TRP A 140 0.36 -13.08 34.53
N ARG A 141 -0.50 -14.08 34.35
CA ARG A 141 -1.58 -14.34 35.28
C ARG A 141 -0.87 -14.71 36.58
N HIS A 142 -0.69 -13.70 37.42
CA HIS A 142 -0.40 -13.91 38.84
C HIS A 142 -1.63 -14.62 39.37
N GLU A 143 -1.59 -15.95 39.45
CA GLU A 143 -2.45 -16.69 40.36
C GLU A 143 -1.91 -16.39 41.76
N ASP A 144 -2.33 -15.26 42.31
CA ASP A 144 -2.25 -15.01 43.74
C ASP A 144 -3.33 -15.85 44.42
N ASN A 145 -2.83 -16.82 45.18
CA ASN A 145 -3.47 -17.54 46.28
C ASN A 145 -4.69 -16.84 46.89
N PHE A 146 -5.80 -17.56 46.98
CA PHE A 146 -6.75 -17.39 48.09
C PHE A 146 -7.29 -18.75 48.56
N LEU A 147 -6.80 -19.11 49.77
CA LEU A 147 -7.36 -19.96 50.83
C LEU A 147 -7.61 -21.45 50.56
#